data_AF-A0A2Z4IPR5-F1
#
_entry.id   AF-A0A2Z4IPR5-F1
#
_cell.length_a   1.000
_cell.length_b   1.000
_cell.length_c   1.000
_cell.angle_alpha   90.00
_cell.angle_beta   90.00
_cell.angle_gamma   90.00
#
_symmetry.space_group_name_H-M   'P 1'
#
loop_
_entity.id
_entity.type
_entity.pdbx_description
1 polymer ?
#
loop_
_entity_poly.entity_id
_entity_poly.type
_entity_poly.pdbx_seq_one_letter_code
_entity_poly.pdbx_strand_id
1 'polypeptide(L)'
;MNYVLSNIDKVDYSFYGLYERSFFVSVYTIFDTKATPEGSFEGHDNVLSSILVSVKPDGDYYTESDLYKIEGLLDPKVLGIAETAFPEFELSVEHGGADERKVVKYKLQFKEN
;
A
#
# COMPACT_ATOMS: atom_id res chain seq x y z
N MET A 1 -10.49 7.54 -12.35
CA MET A 1 -9.01 7.61 -12.45
C MET A 1 -8.44 8.88 -11.82
N ASN A 2 -8.85 10.09 -12.26
CA ASN A 2 -8.28 11.35 -11.76
C ASN A 2 -8.29 11.52 -10.24
N TYR A 3 -9.39 11.15 -9.56
CA TYR A 3 -9.47 11.24 -8.10
C TYR A 3 -8.39 10.44 -7.36
N VAL A 4 -8.09 9.22 -7.82
CA VAL A 4 -7.07 8.36 -7.20
C VAL A 4 -5.68 8.94 -7.44
N LEU A 5 -5.41 9.38 -8.67
CA LEU A 5 -4.12 9.98 -9.03
C LEU A 5 -3.85 11.31 -8.31
N SER A 6 -4.88 12.14 -8.13
CA SER A 6 -4.79 13.41 -7.42
C SER A 6 -4.59 13.25 -5.90
N ASN A 7 -4.93 12.08 -5.36
CA ASN A 7 -4.81 11.78 -3.93
C ASN A 7 -3.58 10.93 -3.59
N ILE A 8 -2.68 10.66 -4.56
CA ILE A 8 -1.40 10.03 -4.23
C ILE A 8 -0.60 11.01 -3.37
N ASP A 9 -0.44 10.63 -2.11
CA ASP A 9 0.42 11.33 -1.16
C ASP A 9 1.89 10.96 -1.43
N LYS A 10 2.13 9.65 -1.52
CA LYS A 10 3.48 9.11 -1.59
C LYS A 10 3.55 7.86 -2.46
N VAL A 11 4.63 7.77 -3.23
CA VAL A 11 5.04 6.55 -3.92
C VAL A 11 6.09 5.87 -3.05
N ASP A 12 5.73 4.76 -2.39
CA ASP A 12 6.65 4.00 -1.54
C ASP A 12 7.52 3.07 -2.39
N TYR A 13 6.91 2.39 -3.36
CA TYR A 13 7.62 1.57 -4.36
C TYR A 13 6.95 1.74 -5.72
N SER A 14 7.70 2.09 -6.75
CA SER A 14 7.17 2.11 -8.12
C SER A 14 7.35 0.77 -8.84
N PHE A 15 8.31 -0.07 -8.40
CA PHE A 15 8.63 -1.35 -9.04
C PHE A 15 9.58 -2.21 -8.17
N TYR A 16 9.04 -2.99 -7.23
CA TYR A 16 9.79 -3.91 -6.38
C TYR A 16 9.66 -5.35 -6.89
N GLY A 17 10.75 -5.96 -7.36
CA GLY A 17 10.74 -7.33 -7.87
C GLY A 17 10.77 -8.36 -6.74
N LEU A 18 9.96 -9.41 -6.85
CA LEU A 18 9.92 -10.54 -5.94
C LEU A 18 10.16 -11.85 -6.70
N TYR A 19 10.71 -12.85 -6.02
CA TYR A 19 10.97 -14.20 -6.51
C TYR A 19 11.75 -14.22 -7.82
N GLU A 20 12.98 -13.72 -7.78
CA GLU A 20 13.84 -13.57 -8.97
C GLU A 20 13.15 -12.79 -10.11
N ARG A 21 12.35 -11.78 -9.73
CA ARG A 21 11.54 -10.96 -10.65
C ARG A 21 10.45 -11.75 -11.36
N SER A 22 9.89 -12.80 -10.76
CA SER A 22 8.71 -13.48 -11.30
C SER A 22 7.47 -12.57 -11.30
N PHE A 23 7.39 -11.63 -10.35
CA PHE A 23 6.39 -10.56 -10.36
C PHE A 23 6.93 -9.29 -9.69
N PHE A 24 6.26 -8.17 -9.96
CA PHE A 24 6.60 -6.85 -9.46
C PHE A 24 5.47 -6.27 -8.64
N VAL A 25 5.85 -5.57 -7.57
CA VAL A 25 4.93 -4.89 -6.66
C VAL A 25 5.17 -3.39 -6.72
N SER A 26 4.09 -2.62 -6.87
CA SER A 26 4.08 -1.17 -6.71
C SER A 26 3.19 -0.81 -5.53
N VAL A 27 3.69 0.06 -4.65
CA VAL A 27 3.02 0.47 -3.40
C VAL A 27 2.90 1.98 -3.38
N TYR A 28 1.67 2.44 -3.17
CA TYR A 28 1.32 3.86 -3.12
C TYR A 28 0.54 4.14 -1.84
N THR A 29 0.94 5.18 -1.12
CA THR A 29 0.10 5.76 -0.07
C THR A 29 -0.77 6.84 -0.70
N ILE A 30 -2.08 6.74 -0.46
CA ILE A 30 -3.08 7.68 -0.96
C ILE A 30 -3.84 8.28 0.22
N PHE A 31 -4.13 9.57 0.16
CA PHE A 31 -4.99 10.20 1.15
C PHE A 31 -6.43 9.73 0.99
N ASP A 32 -7.10 9.47 2.11
CA ASP A 32 -8.53 9.21 2.15
C ASP A 32 -9.28 10.43 2.69
N THR A 33 -9.34 11.46 1.86
CA THR A 33 -10.01 12.73 2.18
C THR A 33 -11.53 12.58 2.39
N LYS A 34 -12.14 11.47 1.95
CA LYS A 34 -13.58 11.19 2.18
C LYS A 34 -13.83 10.45 3.49
N ALA A 35 -12.89 9.63 3.94
CA ALA A 35 -13.00 8.90 5.20
C ALA A 35 -12.40 9.66 6.40
N THR A 36 -11.64 10.74 6.17
CA THR A 36 -11.10 11.62 7.21
C THR A 36 -12.24 12.41 7.87
N PRO A 37 -12.56 12.19 9.17
CA PRO A 37 -13.64 12.91 9.85
C PRO A 37 -13.38 14.42 9.91
N GLU A 38 -14.44 15.22 9.83
CA GLU A 38 -14.36 16.66 10.10
C GLU A 38 -13.91 16.89 11.56
N GLY A 39 -12.83 17.65 11.76
CA GLY A 39 -12.28 17.96 13.10
C GLY A 39 -10.95 17.27 13.45
N SER A 40 -10.43 16.37 12.61
CA SER A 40 -9.11 15.72 12.82
C SER A 40 -7.90 16.67 12.71
N PHE A 41 -8.11 17.93 12.37
CA PHE A 41 -7.05 18.94 12.16
C PHE A 41 -6.75 19.80 13.40
N GLU A 42 -7.47 19.65 14.51
CA GLU A 42 -7.14 20.39 15.74
C GLU A 42 -6.03 19.67 16.53
N GLY A 43 -4.78 20.06 16.25
CA GLY A 43 -3.64 19.87 17.15
C GLY A 43 -2.58 18.86 16.71
N HIS A 44 -2.94 17.86 15.89
CA HIS A 44 -2.00 16.94 15.23
C HIS A 44 -2.60 16.50 13.88
N ASP A 45 -1.89 16.72 12.77
CA ASP A 45 -2.26 16.33 11.40
C ASP A 45 -2.28 14.79 11.25
N ASN A 46 -3.18 14.11 11.94
CA ASN A 46 -3.32 12.66 11.79
C ASN A 46 -4.19 12.39 10.55
N VAL A 47 -3.56 12.08 9.43
CA VAL A 47 -4.25 11.94 8.14
C VAL A 47 -4.61 10.48 7.91
N LEU A 48 -5.91 10.21 7.72
CA LEU A 48 -6.37 8.90 7.28
C LEU A 48 -5.99 8.69 5.82
N SER A 49 -5.26 7.60 5.59
CA SER A 49 -4.74 7.21 4.30
C SER A 49 -5.04 5.75 4.02
N SER A 50 -4.96 5.38 2.75
CA SER A 50 -4.97 4.00 2.31
C SER A 50 -3.64 3.67 1.62
N ILE A 51 -3.26 2.40 1.64
CA ILE A 51 -2.17 1.89 0.81
C ILE A 51 -2.77 1.10 -0.34
N LEU A 52 -2.41 1.46 -1.56
CA LEU A 52 -2.67 0.68 -2.76
C LEU A 52 -1.44 -0.16 -3.11
N VAL A 53 -1.66 -1.45 -3.32
CA VAL A 53 -0.62 -2.40 -3.74
C VAL A 53 -1.04 -3.01 -5.08
N SER A 54 -0.25 -2.77 -6.11
CA SER A 54 -0.42 -3.38 -7.43
C SER A 54 0.61 -4.48 -7.60
N VAL A 55 0.18 -5.67 -8.01
CA VAL A 55 1.04 -6.82 -8.29
C VAL A 55 0.86 -7.24 -9.74
N LYS A 56 1.97 -7.42 -10.46
CA LYS A 56 1.94 -7.83 -11.87
C LYS A 56 3.03 -8.85 -12.17
N PRO A 57 2.78 -9.86 -13.01
CA PRO A 57 3.80 -10.82 -13.41
C PRO A 57 4.91 -10.15 -14.24
N ASP A 58 6.05 -10.82 -14.37
CA ASP A 58 7.08 -10.45 -15.34
C ASP A 58 6.72 -11.01 -16.71
N GLY A 59 6.70 -10.12 -17.70
CA GLY A 59 6.29 -10.47 -19.06
C GLY A 59 4.91 -9.92 -19.42
N ASP A 60 4.92 -9.12 -20.49
CA ASP A 60 3.81 -8.50 -21.20
C ASP A 60 3.17 -7.25 -20.55
N TYR A 61 3.22 -6.13 -21.29
CA TYR A 61 2.65 -4.84 -20.90
C TYR A 61 1.11 -4.84 -20.90
N TYR A 62 0.50 -5.98 -21.21
CA TYR A 62 -0.94 -6.20 -21.37
C TYR A 62 -1.53 -7.16 -20.32
N THR A 63 -0.73 -7.66 -19.36
CA THR A 63 -1.26 -8.50 -18.28
C THR A 63 -2.02 -7.67 -17.24
N GLU A 64 -3.18 -8.18 -16.82
CA GLU A 64 -3.94 -7.63 -15.71
C GLU A 64 -3.09 -7.60 -14.43
N SER A 65 -3.27 -6.57 -13.61
CA SER A 65 -2.59 -6.46 -12.32
C SER A 65 -3.58 -6.73 -11.20
N ASP A 66 -3.17 -7.54 -10.22
CA ASP A 66 -3.92 -7.64 -8.97
C ASP A 66 -3.77 -6.33 -8.20
N LEU A 67 -4.90 -5.77 -7.76
CA LEU A 67 -4.91 -4.54 -6.98
C LEU A 67 -5.49 -4.81 -5.59
N TYR A 68 -4.71 -4.51 -4.57
CA TYR A 68 -5.09 -4.56 -3.18
C TYR A 68 -5.20 -3.14 -2.62
N LYS A 69 -6.21 -2.89 -1.78
CA LYS A 69 -6.35 -1.65 -1.02
C LYS A 69 -6.41 -1.98 0.47
N ILE A 70 -5.51 -1.37 1.23
CA ILE A 70 -5.51 -1.42 2.70
C ILE A 70 -6.00 -0.05 3.18
N GLU A 71 -7.21 0.01 3.72
CA GLU A 71 -7.89 1.24 4.12
C GLU A 71 -7.76 1.54 5.62
N GLY A 72 -8.09 2.78 6.01
CA GLY A 72 -8.24 3.15 7.42
C GLY A 72 -6.93 3.21 8.20
N LEU A 73 -5.82 3.54 7.51
CA LEU A 73 -4.51 3.65 8.14
C LEU A 73 -4.28 5.10 8.57
N LEU A 74 -4.02 5.29 9.86
CA LEU A 74 -3.63 6.59 10.39
C LEU A 74 -2.12 6.79 10.24
N ASP A 75 -1.72 7.82 9.50
CA ASP A 75 -0.32 8.16 9.20
C ASP A 75 0.54 6.95 8.82
N PRO A 76 0.15 6.16 7.80
CA PRO A 76 0.86 4.95 7.46
C PRO A 76 2.29 5.23 6.98
N LYS A 77 3.19 4.34 7.36
CA LYS A 77 4.56 4.29 6.88
C LYS A 77 4.88 2.87 6.44
N VAL A 78 5.12 2.71 5.14
CA VAL A 78 5.62 1.45 4.59
C VAL A 78 7.05 1.22 5.08
N LEU A 79 7.28 0.10 5.76
CA LEU A 79 8.58 -0.29 6.30
C LEU A 79 9.37 -1.19 5.35
N GLY A 80 8.68 -2.03 4.58
CA GLY A 80 9.32 -2.92 3.62
C GLY A 80 8.42 -4.05 3.13
N ILE A 81 8.94 -4.78 2.15
CA ILE A 81 8.32 -5.97 1.55
C ILE A 81 9.27 -7.15 1.75
N ALA A 82 8.73 -8.30 2.15
CA ALA A 82 9.49 -9.54 2.30
C ALA A 82 8.80 -10.70 1.58
N GLU A 83 9.59 -11.54 0.92
CA GLU A 83 9.13 -12.81 0.36
C GLU A 83 8.76 -13.79 1.49
N THR A 84 7.68 -14.55 1.28
CA THR A 84 7.30 -15.67 2.15
C THR A 84 7.31 -16.97 1.34
N ALA A 85 6.19 -17.68 1.23
CA ALA A 85 6.06 -18.85 0.38
C ALA A 85 5.49 -18.42 -0.97
N PHE A 86 6.13 -18.76 -2.10
CA PHE A 86 5.61 -18.41 -3.42
C PHE A 86 4.16 -18.91 -3.60
N PRO A 87 3.22 -18.08 -4.11
CA PRO A 87 3.36 -16.71 -4.63
C PRO A 87 2.97 -15.59 -3.63
N GLU A 88 3.14 -15.81 -2.33
CA GLU A 88 2.80 -14.88 -1.24
C GLU A 88 3.95 -13.92 -0.90
N PHE A 89 3.60 -12.76 -0.31
CA PHE A 89 4.57 -11.83 0.26
C PHE A 89 3.95 -11.04 1.41
N GLU A 90 4.80 -10.45 2.23
CA GLU A 90 4.39 -9.61 3.36
C GLU A 90 4.77 -8.15 3.14
N LEU A 91 3.76 -7.26 3.24
CA LEU A 91 3.97 -5.83 3.35
C LEU A 91 3.95 -5.43 4.83
N SER A 92 5.06 -4.89 5.32
CA SER A 92 5.15 -4.37 6.69
C SER A 92 4.82 -2.88 6.71
N VAL A 93 3.82 -2.50 7.50
CA VAL A 93 3.34 -1.11 7.61
C VAL A 93 3.27 -0.72 9.07
N GLU A 94 3.85 0.43 9.41
CA GLU A 94 3.64 1.09 10.69
C GLU A 94 2.51 2.11 10.55
N HIS A 95 1.53 2.09 11.44
CA HIS A 95 0.42 3.05 11.43
C HIS A 95 -0.15 3.25 12.85
N GLY A 96 -0.90 4.32 13.06
CA GLY A 96 -1.42 4.74 14.37
C GLY A 96 -0.96 6.15 14.75
N GLY A 97 -1.58 6.72 15.79
CA GLY A 97 -1.22 8.05 16.30
C GLY A 97 0.16 8.05 16.94
N ALA A 98 0.68 9.24 17.26
CA ALA A 98 2.05 9.44 17.76
C ALA A 98 2.43 8.51 18.94
N ASP A 99 1.51 8.31 19.89
CA ASP A 99 1.75 7.50 21.09
C ASP A 99 1.32 6.02 20.95
N GLU A 100 0.65 5.66 19.85
CA GLU A 100 0.04 4.33 19.64
C GLU A 100 0.43 3.70 18.29
N ARG A 101 1.66 3.95 17.83
CA ARG A 101 2.22 3.35 16.62
C ARG A 101 2.31 1.84 16.77
N LYS A 102 1.81 1.10 15.77
CA LYS A 102 1.96 -0.35 15.68
C LYS A 102 2.42 -0.77 14.30
N VAL A 103 3.17 -1.86 14.25
CA VAL A 103 3.58 -2.50 13.01
C VAL A 103 2.64 -3.67 12.71
N VAL A 104 2.01 -3.63 11.54
CA VAL A 104 1.15 -4.70 11.04
C VAL A 104 1.76 -5.27 9.77
N LYS A 105 1.73 -6.60 9.65
CA LYS A 105 2.15 -7.32 8.46
C LYS A 105 0.94 -7.79 7.68
N TYR A 106 0.81 -7.31 6.45
CA TYR A 106 -0.25 -7.70 5.54
C TYR A 106 0.26 -8.79 4.62
N LYS A 107 -0.34 -9.98 4.72
CA LYS A 107 -0.08 -11.08 3.80
C LYS A 107 -0.86 -10.86 2.52
N LEU A 108 -0.15 -10.80 1.40
CA LEU A 108 -0.68 -10.61 0.06
C LEU A 108 -0.19 -11.78 -0.81
N GLN A 109 -0.90 -12.06 -1.90
CA GLN A 109 -0.54 -13.13 -2.82
C GLN A 109 -0.68 -12.66 -4.25
N PHE A 110 0.19 -13.12 -5.15
CA PHE A 110 -0.06 -12.97 -6.58
C PHE A 110 -1.05 -14.05 -7.03
N LYS A 111 -2.08 -13.67 -7.80
CA LYS A 111 -3.06 -14.57 -8.40
C LYS A 111 -2.84 -14.59 -9.89
N GLU A 112 -2.47 -15.75 -10.41
CA GLU A 112 -2.48 -16.00 -11.85
C GLU A 112 -3.95 -16.22 -12.26
N ASN A 113 -4.50 -15.29 -13.06
CA ASN A 113 -5.86 -15.42 -13.63
C ASN A 113 -5.86 -16.28 -14.89
#